data_AF-C9PMI2-F1
#
_entry.id   AF-C9PMI2-F1
#
_cell.length_a   1.000
_cell.length_b   1.000
_cell.length_c   1.000
_cell.angle_alpha   90.00
_cell.angle_beta   90.00
_cell.angle_gamma   90.00
#
_symmetry.space_group_name_H-M   'P 1'
#
loop_
_entity.id
_entity.type
_entity.pdbx_description
1 polymer ?
#
loop_
_entity_poly.entity_id
_entity_poly.type
_entity_poly.pdbx_seq_one_letter_code
_entity_poly.pdbx_strand_id
1 'polypeptide(L)'
;MTKIKRSYASIIRDEVGSKLTANQLEVLAALSKKEDDYELKVEALNQANVALVDKEKHLVEIEKALLDKTNLLQRAESKLLEREKDLVNIKAQLVDREKIVAQIRAELEVERFESQQQLAAFKNQLEHYHQVESELKGLKEKVKTSYSTKDVSDYLSQVISTFNESTASDNQYAKYVINNMDVDLKVRVYGDDKNSLRFTAPNVTETTEESLSSIKISIQAIPN
;
A
#
# COMPACT_ATOMS: atom_id res chain seq x y z
N MET A 1 100.41 -2.28 -5.46
CA MET A 1 101.13 -1.11 -4.90
C MET A 1 102.04 -1.45 -3.72
N THR A 2 101.67 -2.37 -2.83
CA THR A 2 102.42 -2.73 -1.61
C THR A 2 103.83 -3.30 -1.85
N LYS A 3 104.05 -4.06 -2.93
CA LYS A 3 105.38 -4.59 -3.29
C LYS A 3 106.35 -3.49 -3.78
N ILE A 4 105.85 -2.49 -4.50
CA ILE A 4 106.66 -1.36 -5.01
C ILE A 4 107.04 -0.42 -3.85
N LYS A 5 106.10 -0.12 -2.94
CA LYS A 5 106.38 0.67 -1.72
C LYS A 5 107.46 0.03 -0.84
N ARG A 6 107.42 -1.29 -0.62
CA ARG A 6 108.44 -2.01 0.18
C ARG A 6 109.83 -2.00 -0.46
N SER A 7 109.90 -2.09 -1.79
CA SER A 7 111.16 -2.06 -2.54
C SER A 7 111.82 -0.67 -2.53
N TYR A 8 111.03 0.40 -2.67
CA TYR A 8 111.56 1.77 -2.53
C TYR A 8 111.98 2.08 -1.09
N ALA A 9 111.26 1.56 -0.10
CA ALA A 9 111.59 1.76 1.32
C ALA A 9 112.87 1.02 1.76
N SER A 10 113.29 -0.07 1.10
CA SER A 10 114.58 -0.72 1.41
C SER A 10 115.75 0.00 0.74
N ILE A 11 115.60 0.43 -0.51
CA ILE A 11 116.66 1.13 -1.27
C ILE A 11 117.00 2.47 -0.61
N ILE A 12 115.99 3.26 -0.20
CA ILE A 12 116.22 4.55 0.48
C ILE A 12 116.87 4.33 1.88
N ARG A 13 116.54 3.23 2.55
CA ARG A 13 117.08 2.92 3.89
C ARG A 13 118.56 2.56 3.84
N ASP A 14 118.99 1.84 2.81
CA ASP A 14 120.38 1.38 2.66
C ASP A 14 121.31 2.49 2.11
N GLU A 15 120.81 3.37 1.25
CA GLU A 15 121.63 4.43 0.61
C GLU A 15 121.71 5.72 1.46
N VAL A 16 120.66 6.04 2.21
CA VAL A 16 120.58 7.25 3.05
C VAL A 16 120.98 6.96 4.51
N GLY A 17 120.79 5.74 5.00
CA GLY A 17 121.07 5.33 6.39
C GLY A 17 122.53 5.48 6.84
N SER A 18 123.49 5.46 5.91
CA SER A 18 124.92 5.65 6.20
C SER A 18 125.34 7.12 6.39
N LYS A 19 124.45 8.09 6.09
CA LYS A 19 124.72 9.55 6.17
C LYS A 19 123.80 10.29 7.14
N LEU A 20 122.88 9.60 7.81
CA LEU A 20 121.91 10.21 8.73
C LEU A 20 122.42 10.16 10.18
N THR A 21 122.20 11.25 10.91
CA THR A 21 122.38 11.31 12.36
C THR A 21 121.27 10.55 13.09
N ALA A 22 121.52 10.12 14.33
CA ALA A 22 120.51 9.41 15.15
C ALA A 22 119.17 10.18 15.24
N ASN A 23 119.23 11.50 15.37
CA ASN A 23 118.04 12.37 15.40
C ASN A 23 117.24 12.30 14.09
N GLN A 24 117.90 12.17 12.93
CA GLN A 24 117.21 12.06 11.65
C GLN A 24 116.53 10.70 11.46
N LEU A 25 117.11 9.62 12.00
CA LEU A 25 116.48 8.29 12.01
C LEU A 25 115.23 8.24 12.89
N GLU A 26 115.26 8.90 14.05
CA GLU A 26 114.11 9.01 14.95
C GLU A 26 112.94 9.78 14.29
N VAL A 27 113.24 10.89 13.61
CA VAL A 27 112.24 11.66 12.85
C VAL A 27 111.62 10.82 11.72
N LEU A 28 112.40 10.03 10.99
CA LEU A 28 111.88 9.15 9.94
C LEU A 28 110.96 8.06 10.50
N ALA A 29 111.30 7.47 11.64
CA ALA A 29 110.43 6.48 12.30
C ALA A 29 109.11 7.11 12.77
N ALA A 30 109.14 8.33 13.32
CA ALA A 30 107.95 9.06 13.71
C ALA A 30 107.06 9.43 12.51
N LEU A 31 107.66 9.83 11.38
CA LEU A 31 106.94 10.12 10.15
C LEU A 31 106.31 8.85 9.55
N SER A 32 107.02 7.72 9.54
CA SER A 32 106.48 6.43 9.08
C SER A 32 105.28 6.01 9.91
N LYS A 33 105.36 6.10 11.24
CA LYS A 33 104.22 5.80 12.13
C LYS A 33 103.02 6.71 11.86
N LYS A 34 103.29 8.00 11.61
CA LYS A 34 102.25 8.97 11.30
C LYS A 34 101.60 8.69 9.92
N GLU A 35 102.37 8.20 8.95
CA GLU A 35 101.85 7.75 7.65
C GLU A 35 100.92 6.54 7.82
N ASP A 36 101.30 5.54 8.62
CA ASP A 36 100.46 4.39 8.93
C ASP A 36 99.15 4.81 9.64
N ASP A 37 99.23 5.72 10.62
CA ASP A 37 98.04 6.28 11.29
C ASP A 37 97.12 7.03 10.32
N TYR A 38 97.68 7.75 9.34
CA TYR A 38 96.90 8.42 8.31
C TYR A 38 96.24 7.43 7.35
N GLU A 39 96.92 6.34 6.97
CA GLU A 39 96.36 5.30 6.11
C GLU A 39 95.15 4.62 6.78
N LEU A 40 95.27 4.27 8.08
CA LEU A 40 94.16 3.73 8.88
C LEU A 40 92.98 4.72 8.97
N LYS A 41 93.25 6.01 9.14
CA LYS A 41 92.20 7.04 9.20
C LYS A 41 91.47 7.20 7.87
N VAL A 42 92.20 7.12 6.75
CA VAL A 42 91.62 7.16 5.41
C VAL A 42 90.74 5.94 5.16
N GLU A 43 91.18 4.75 5.55
CA GLU A 43 90.35 3.53 5.46
C GLU A 43 89.07 3.64 6.28
N ALA A 44 89.16 4.11 7.54
CA ALA A 44 87.99 4.33 8.39
C ALA A 44 87.01 5.36 7.80
N LEU A 45 87.52 6.46 7.23
CA LEU A 45 86.68 7.46 6.55
C LEU A 45 86.00 6.88 5.31
N ASN A 46 86.71 6.07 4.51
CA ASN A 46 86.13 5.42 3.34
C ASN A 46 85.01 4.45 3.74
N GLN A 47 85.20 3.65 4.80
CA GLN A 47 84.16 2.77 5.32
C GLN A 47 82.94 3.55 5.84
N ALA A 48 83.18 4.66 6.56
CA ALA A 48 82.11 5.54 7.02
C ALA A 48 81.32 6.17 5.85
N ASN A 49 82.02 6.59 4.79
CA ASN A 49 81.38 7.14 3.59
C ASN A 49 80.54 6.09 2.86
N VAL A 50 81.02 4.86 2.71
CA VAL A 50 80.23 3.75 2.13
C VAL A 50 78.96 3.51 2.96
N ALA A 51 79.09 3.41 4.28
CA ALA A 51 77.95 3.23 5.18
C ALA A 51 76.96 4.41 5.13
N LEU A 52 77.45 5.64 4.94
CA LEU A 52 76.60 6.83 4.78
C LEU A 52 75.81 6.76 3.48
N VAL A 53 76.46 6.44 2.36
CA VAL A 53 75.81 6.30 1.05
C VAL A 53 74.73 5.22 1.08
N ASP A 54 74.96 4.10 1.76
CA ASP A 54 73.95 3.04 1.89
C ASP A 54 72.75 3.49 2.75
N LYS A 55 72.98 4.27 3.81
CA LYS A 55 71.89 4.88 4.60
C LYS A 55 71.09 5.90 3.78
N GLU A 56 71.75 6.71 2.97
CA GLU A 56 71.09 7.68 2.08
C GLU A 56 70.19 6.97 1.06
N LYS A 57 70.66 5.88 0.45
CA LYS A 57 69.84 5.06 -0.45
C LYS A 57 68.60 4.51 0.24
N HIS A 58 68.76 3.93 1.43
CA HIS A 58 67.62 3.43 2.21
C HIS A 58 66.64 4.54 2.60
N LEU A 59 67.13 5.73 2.91
CA LEU A 59 66.26 6.88 3.22
C LEU A 59 65.43 7.28 1.99
N VAL A 60 66.04 7.34 0.80
CA VAL A 60 65.33 7.61 -0.46
C VAL A 60 64.28 6.55 -0.77
N GLU A 61 64.56 5.27 -0.50
CA GLU A 61 63.58 4.17 -0.64
C GLU A 61 62.38 4.35 0.30
N ILE A 62 62.64 4.72 1.56
CA ILE A 62 61.60 4.98 2.55
C ILE A 62 60.75 6.20 2.16
N GLU A 63 61.38 7.29 1.70
CA GLU A 63 60.67 8.49 1.23
C GLU A 63 59.76 8.17 0.04
N LYS A 64 60.24 7.38 -0.91
CA LYS A 64 59.42 6.92 -2.04
C LYS A 64 58.23 6.09 -1.56
N ALA A 65 58.45 5.13 -0.67
CA ALA A 65 57.38 4.30 -0.12
C ALA A 65 56.35 5.13 0.68
N LEU A 66 56.80 6.17 1.39
CA LEU A 66 55.94 7.09 2.12
C LEU A 66 55.09 7.95 1.17
N LEU A 67 55.68 8.44 0.09
CA LEU A 67 54.97 9.19 -0.95
C LEU A 67 53.89 8.31 -1.61
N ASP A 68 54.22 7.07 -1.95
CA ASP A 68 53.25 6.12 -2.53
C ASP A 68 52.07 5.85 -1.57
N LYS A 69 52.35 5.65 -0.28
CA LYS A 69 51.30 5.49 0.74
C LYS A 69 50.43 6.73 0.90
N THR A 70 51.03 7.92 0.87
CA THR A 70 50.31 9.20 0.95
C THR A 70 49.36 9.36 -0.24
N ASN A 71 49.82 9.04 -1.44
CA ASN A 71 48.98 9.08 -2.65
C ASN A 71 47.83 8.07 -2.58
N LEU A 72 48.06 6.87 -2.05
CA LEU A 72 46.99 5.88 -1.84
C LEU A 72 45.96 6.36 -0.83
N LEU A 73 46.39 6.97 0.28
CA LEU A 73 45.51 7.52 1.30
C LEU A 73 44.62 8.63 0.72
N GLN A 74 45.21 9.59 0.00
CA GLN A 74 44.47 10.68 -0.62
C GLN A 74 43.40 10.18 -1.62
N ARG A 75 43.70 9.11 -2.37
CA ARG A 75 42.73 8.46 -3.26
C ARG A 75 41.61 7.77 -2.48
N ALA A 76 41.92 7.13 -1.36
CA ALA A 76 40.93 6.48 -0.51
C ALA A 76 39.99 7.52 0.14
N GLU A 77 40.53 8.62 0.64
CA GLU A 77 39.76 9.75 1.18
C GLU A 77 38.82 10.35 0.13
N SER A 78 39.32 10.56 -1.10
CA SER A 78 38.50 11.08 -2.20
C SER A 78 37.32 10.16 -2.51
N LYS A 79 37.55 8.84 -2.55
CA LYS A 79 36.49 7.84 -2.75
C LYS A 79 35.51 7.81 -1.57
N LEU A 80 36.00 7.94 -0.34
CA LEU A 80 35.14 7.98 0.84
C LEU A 80 34.18 9.17 0.79
N LEU A 81 34.70 10.35 0.46
CA LEU A 81 33.89 11.57 0.32
C LEU A 81 32.82 11.45 -0.77
N GLU A 82 33.13 10.80 -1.90
CA GLU A 82 32.15 10.51 -2.95
C GLU A 82 31.03 9.59 -2.43
N ARG A 83 31.38 8.55 -1.69
CA ARG A 83 30.39 7.63 -1.09
C ARG A 83 29.53 8.29 -0.02
N GLU A 84 30.08 9.23 0.75
CA GLU A 84 29.31 10.02 1.71
C GLU A 84 28.26 10.90 1.00
N LYS A 85 28.63 11.52 -0.13
CA LYS A 85 27.67 12.29 -0.96
C LYS A 85 26.57 11.41 -1.51
N ASP A 86 26.92 10.24 -2.06
CA ASP A 86 25.94 9.27 -2.55
C ASP A 86 24.97 8.84 -1.44
N LEU A 87 25.49 8.57 -0.24
CA LEU A 87 24.71 8.16 0.91
C LEU A 87 23.74 9.26 1.38
N VAL A 88 24.15 10.52 1.37
CA VAL A 88 23.26 11.67 1.64
C VAL A 88 22.14 11.74 0.60
N ASN A 89 22.47 11.59 -0.69
CA ASN A 89 21.49 11.61 -1.76
C ASN A 89 20.47 10.46 -1.65
N ILE A 90 20.93 9.23 -1.38
CA ILE A 90 20.06 8.06 -1.18
C ILE A 90 19.14 8.27 0.03
N LYS A 91 19.65 8.83 1.14
CA LYS A 91 18.82 9.15 2.31
C LYS A 91 17.73 10.18 1.99
N ALA A 92 18.04 11.22 1.22
CA ALA A 92 17.05 12.21 0.79
C ALA A 92 15.95 11.55 -0.06
N GLN A 93 16.33 10.72 -1.04
CA GLN A 93 15.36 9.97 -1.86
C GLN A 93 14.50 9.01 -1.03
N LEU A 94 15.05 8.40 0.03
CA LEU A 94 14.29 7.53 0.91
C LEU A 94 13.21 8.31 1.66
N VAL A 95 13.54 9.47 2.22
CA VAL A 95 12.58 10.35 2.90
C VAL A 95 11.45 10.77 1.97
N ASP A 96 11.76 11.10 0.71
CA ASP A 96 10.72 11.48 -0.27
C ASP A 96 9.82 10.28 -0.62
N ARG A 97 10.38 9.08 -0.76
CA ARG A 97 9.57 7.86 -0.95
C ARG A 97 8.68 7.55 0.25
N GLU A 98 9.17 7.74 1.47
CA GLU A 98 8.38 7.56 2.69
C GLU A 98 7.17 8.52 2.73
N LYS A 99 7.34 9.77 2.31
CA LYS A 99 6.23 10.72 2.17
C LYS A 99 5.19 10.26 1.16
N ILE A 100 5.62 9.77 0.00
CA ILE A 100 4.70 9.25 -1.03
C ILE A 100 3.91 8.06 -0.48
N VAL A 101 4.58 7.12 0.21
CA VAL A 101 3.90 5.97 0.83
C VAL A 101 2.90 6.43 1.90
N ALA A 102 3.24 7.42 2.72
CA ALA A 102 2.33 7.96 3.72
C ALA A 102 1.10 8.62 3.06
N GLN A 103 1.30 9.36 1.97
CA GLN A 103 0.21 9.97 1.20
C GLN A 103 -0.73 8.91 0.62
N ILE A 104 -0.19 7.89 -0.07
CA ILE A 104 -0.99 6.80 -0.66
C ILE A 104 -1.79 6.07 0.42
N ARG A 105 -1.21 5.85 1.61
CA ARG A 105 -1.93 5.22 2.72
C ARG A 105 -3.12 6.06 3.19
N ALA A 106 -2.94 7.38 3.29
CA ALA A 106 -4.03 8.28 3.68
C ALA A 106 -5.14 8.29 2.62
N GLU A 107 -4.79 8.35 1.33
CA GLU A 107 -5.75 8.29 0.22
C GLU A 107 -6.53 6.97 0.22
N LEU A 108 -5.84 5.84 0.41
CA LEU A 108 -6.46 4.52 0.51
C LEU A 108 -7.41 4.40 1.71
N GLU A 109 -7.09 5.04 2.83
CA GLU A 109 -7.96 5.04 4.01
C GLU A 109 -9.25 5.82 3.75
N VAL A 110 -9.15 6.99 3.08
CA VAL A 110 -10.31 7.77 2.65
C VAL A 110 -11.18 6.98 1.68
N GLU A 111 -10.60 6.39 0.64
CA GLU A 111 -11.33 5.59 -0.35
C GLU A 111 -12.03 4.37 0.28
N ARG A 112 -11.36 3.71 1.24
CA ARG A 112 -11.95 2.59 1.99
C ARG A 112 -13.14 3.05 2.82
N PHE A 113 -13.04 4.20 3.46
CA PHE A 113 -14.13 4.77 4.26
C PHE A 113 -15.34 5.13 3.39
N GLU A 114 -15.11 5.77 2.25
CA GLU A 114 -16.18 6.10 1.28
C GLU A 114 -16.86 4.83 0.75
N SER A 115 -16.08 3.82 0.36
CA SER A 115 -16.60 2.52 -0.10
C SER A 115 -17.46 1.82 0.97
N GLN A 116 -17.06 1.91 2.24
CA GLN A 116 -17.85 1.37 3.35
C GLN A 116 -19.18 2.09 3.54
N GLN A 117 -19.19 3.43 3.42
CA GLN A 117 -20.42 4.21 3.47
C GLN A 117 -21.36 3.86 2.32
N GLN A 118 -20.83 3.74 1.10
CA GLN A 118 -21.62 3.34 -0.07
C GLN A 118 -22.23 1.95 0.10
N LEU A 119 -21.46 0.98 0.62
CA LEU A 119 -21.96 -0.36 0.90
C LEU A 119 -23.09 -0.34 1.93
N ALA A 120 -22.97 0.49 2.98
CA ALA A 120 -24.02 0.66 3.97
C ALA A 120 -25.29 1.27 3.35
N ALA A 121 -25.14 2.31 2.51
CA ALA A 121 -26.26 2.91 1.79
C ALA A 121 -26.95 1.91 0.86
N PHE A 122 -26.19 1.10 0.12
CA PHE A 122 -26.72 0.06 -0.74
C PHE A 122 -27.51 -1.01 0.04
N LYS A 123 -27.00 -1.44 1.20
CA LYS A 123 -27.72 -2.38 2.08
C LYS A 123 -29.06 -1.81 2.54
N ASN A 124 -29.09 -0.55 2.99
CA ASN A 124 -30.33 0.10 3.40
C ASN A 124 -31.33 0.19 2.25
N GLN A 125 -30.86 0.49 1.04
CA GLN A 125 -31.71 0.52 -0.16
C GLN A 125 -32.25 -0.87 -0.51
N LEU A 126 -31.44 -1.92 -0.37
CA LEU A 126 -31.85 -3.31 -0.60
C LEU A 126 -32.92 -3.75 0.41
N GLU A 127 -32.75 -3.41 1.69
CA GLU A 127 -33.75 -3.65 2.73
C GLU A 127 -35.07 -2.96 2.40
N HIS A 128 -35.01 -1.70 1.98
CA HIS A 128 -36.20 -0.96 1.55
C HIS A 128 -36.89 -1.62 0.33
N TYR A 129 -36.12 -2.08 -0.64
CA TYR A 129 -36.64 -2.81 -1.80
C TYR A 129 -37.41 -4.07 -1.38
N HIS A 130 -36.83 -4.88 -0.49
CA HIS A 130 -37.49 -6.09 0.02
C HIS A 130 -38.77 -5.77 0.80
N GLN A 131 -38.79 -4.66 1.54
CA GLN A 131 -40.00 -4.20 2.21
C GLN A 131 -41.11 -3.88 1.20
N VAL A 132 -40.80 -3.07 0.18
CA VAL A 132 -41.77 -2.70 -0.88
C VAL A 132 -42.25 -3.93 -1.65
N GLU A 133 -41.37 -4.88 -1.94
CA GLU A 133 -41.72 -6.14 -2.59
C GLU A 133 -42.73 -6.95 -1.76
N SER A 134 -42.52 -7.02 -0.44
CA SER A 134 -43.44 -7.68 0.50
C SER A 134 -44.80 -6.99 0.56
N GLU A 135 -44.82 -5.66 0.60
CA GLU A 135 -46.04 -4.86 0.56
C GLU A 135 -46.81 -5.07 -0.74
N LEU A 136 -46.14 -5.04 -1.89
CA LEU A 136 -46.74 -5.31 -3.19
C LEU A 136 -47.32 -6.71 -3.28
N LYS A 137 -46.63 -7.72 -2.73
CA LYS A 137 -47.15 -9.09 -2.66
C LYS A 137 -48.42 -9.17 -1.81
N GLY A 138 -48.43 -8.53 -0.64
CA GLY A 138 -49.62 -8.46 0.21
C GLY A 138 -50.78 -7.73 -0.47
N LEU A 139 -50.50 -6.66 -1.21
CA LEU A 139 -51.51 -5.91 -1.94
C LEU A 139 -52.09 -6.70 -3.11
N LYS A 140 -51.24 -7.42 -3.87
CA LYS A 140 -51.66 -8.33 -4.94
C LYS A 140 -52.61 -9.40 -4.41
N GLU A 141 -52.31 -10.00 -3.27
CA GLU A 141 -53.18 -11.04 -2.71
C GLU A 141 -54.52 -10.45 -2.26
N LYS A 142 -54.53 -9.26 -1.64
CA LYS A 142 -55.76 -8.53 -1.32
C LYS A 142 -56.61 -8.22 -2.55
N VAL A 143 -55.99 -7.80 -3.66
CA VAL A 143 -56.69 -7.53 -4.93
C VAL A 143 -57.23 -8.83 -5.53
N LYS A 144 -56.48 -9.92 -5.48
CA LYS A 144 -56.93 -11.23 -5.99
C LYS A 144 -58.15 -11.76 -5.24
N THR A 145 -58.22 -11.52 -3.93
CA THR A 145 -59.39 -11.86 -3.11
C THR A 145 -60.49 -10.80 -3.15
N SER A 146 -60.31 -9.72 -3.92
CA SER A 146 -61.34 -8.67 -4.03
C SER A 146 -62.32 -8.99 -5.16
N TYR A 147 -63.60 -8.79 -4.90
CA TYR A 147 -64.67 -8.89 -5.89
C TYR A 147 -64.95 -7.50 -6.45
N SER A 148 -65.03 -7.40 -7.77
CA SER A 148 -65.50 -6.20 -8.44
C SER A 148 -67.02 -6.03 -8.26
N THR A 149 -67.52 -4.81 -8.44
CA THR A 149 -68.98 -4.55 -8.46
C THR A 149 -69.69 -5.44 -9.47
N LYS A 150 -69.03 -5.75 -10.58
CA LYS A 150 -69.55 -6.68 -11.58
C LYS A 150 -69.65 -8.12 -11.04
N ASP A 151 -68.60 -8.62 -10.38
CA ASP A 151 -68.63 -9.98 -9.81
C ASP A 151 -69.76 -10.15 -8.79
N VAL A 152 -70.01 -9.11 -7.97
CA VAL A 152 -71.12 -9.12 -7.00
C VAL A 152 -72.48 -9.02 -7.70
N SER A 153 -72.60 -8.18 -8.73
CA SER A 153 -73.84 -8.05 -9.52
C SER A 153 -74.18 -9.35 -10.26
N ASP A 154 -73.19 -9.99 -10.89
CA ASP A 154 -73.34 -11.25 -11.61
C ASP A 154 -73.77 -12.38 -10.65
N TYR A 155 -73.14 -12.48 -9.47
CA TYR A 155 -73.53 -13.44 -8.43
C TYR A 155 -74.97 -13.23 -7.94
N LEU A 156 -75.33 -11.99 -7.60
CA LEU A 156 -76.68 -11.70 -7.11
C LEU A 156 -77.74 -11.90 -8.21
N SER A 157 -77.41 -11.62 -9.48
CA SER A 157 -78.28 -11.92 -10.62
C SER A 157 -78.52 -13.42 -10.77
N GLN A 158 -77.48 -14.24 -10.56
CA GLN A 158 -77.61 -15.70 -10.54
C GLN A 158 -78.50 -16.17 -9.38
N VAL A 159 -78.30 -15.64 -8.17
CA VAL A 159 -79.15 -15.95 -7.00
C VAL A 159 -80.61 -15.57 -7.27
N ILE A 160 -80.87 -14.44 -7.93
CA ILE A 160 -82.21 -14.03 -8.33
C ILE A 160 -82.82 -15.01 -9.33
N SER A 161 -82.06 -15.45 -10.35
CA SER A 161 -82.54 -16.46 -11.30
C SER A 161 -82.94 -17.74 -10.58
N THR A 162 -82.06 -18.25 -9.71
CA THR A 162 -82.34 -19.45 -8.90
C THR A 162 -83.53 -19.25 -7.96
N PHE A 163 -83.67 -18.08 -7.33
CA PHE A 163 -84.85 -17.75 -6.52
C PHE A 163 -86.12 -17.79 -7.36
N ASN A 164 -86.15 -17.10 -8.50
CA ASN A 164 -87.31 -17.04 -9.39
C ASN A 164 -87.68 -18.40 -10.01
N GLU A 165 -86.70 -19.29 -10.18
CA GLU A 165 -86.87 -20.68 -10.62
C GLU A 165 -87.37 -21.60 -9.49
N SER A 166 -86.87 -21.42 -8.26
CA SER A 166 -87.21 -22.23 -7.09
C SER A 166 -88.52 -21.83 -6.39
N THR A 167 -88.95 -20.56 -6.48
CA THR A 167 -90.27 -20.10 -5.99
C THR A 167 -91.44 -20.59 -6.83
N ALA A 168 -91.18 -21.50 -7.77
CA ALA A 168 -92.22 -22.21 -8.50
C ALA A 168 -93.03 -23.19 -7.63
N SER A 169 -92.70 -23.49 -6.35
CA SER A 169 -93.32 -24.65 -5.67
C SER A 169 -94.20 -24.49 -4.41
N ASP A 170 -94.19 -23.45 -3.56
CA ASP A 170 -94.79 -23.67 -2.20
C ASP A 170 -95.69 -22.58 -1.56
N ASN A 171 -96.16 -21.53 -2.28
CA ASN A 171 -97.12 -20.58 -1.70
C ASN A 171 -98.45 -20.56 -2.47
N GLN A 172 -99.57 -20.90 -1.80
CA GLN A 172 -100.90 -21.03 -2.43
C GLN A 172 -101.52 -19.70 -2.89
N TYR A 173 -100.99 -18.55 -2.47
CA TYR A 173 -101.65 -17.25 -2.68
C TYR A 173 -100.96 -16.34 -3.71
N ALA A 174 -99.63 -16.38 -3.83
CA ALA A 174 -98.89 -15.58 -4.80
C ALA A 174 -97.48 -16.13 -5.00
N LYS A 175 -97.01 -16.07 -6.25
CA LYS A 175 -95.63 -16.26 -6.65
C LYS A 175 -94.87 -14.93 -6.56
N TYR A 176 -93.76 -14.91 -5.85
CA TYR A 176 -92.90 -13.72 -5.77
C TYR A 176 -91.77 -13.83 -6.78
N VAL A 177 -91.66 -12.81 -7.63
CA VAL A 177 -90.61 -12.69 -8.66
C VAL A 177 -89.82 -11.42 -8.43
N ILE A 178 -88.51 -11.53 -8.44
CA ILE A 178 -87.61 -10.38 -8.43
C ILE A 178 -87.41 -9.95 -9.90
N ASN A 179 -87.89 -8.75 -10.26
CA ASN A 179 -87.90 -8.25 -11.63
C ASN A 179 -86.60 -7.52 -12.01
N ASN A 180 -86.04 -6.78 -11.06
CA ASN A 180 -84.83 -6.02 -11.28
C ASN A 180 -84.08 -5.85 -9.97
N MET A 181 -82.76 -5.82 -10.07
CA MET A 181 -81.90 -5.44 -8.96
C MET A 181 -80.76 -4.59 -9.50
N ASP A 182 -80.59 -3.41 -8.91
CA ASP A 182 -79.52 -2.47 -9.23
C ASP A 182 -78.57 -2.38 -8.05
N VAL A 183 -77.28 -2.58 -8.31
CA VAL A 183 -76.23 -2.72 -7.30
C VAL A 183 -75.14 -1.70 -7.60
N ASP A 184 -75.06 -0.66 -6.77
CA ASP A 184 -73.98 0.32 -6.80
C ASP A 184 -73.15 0.18 -5.52
N LEU A 185 -72.01 -0.49 -5.63
CA LEU A 185 -71.07 -0.66 -4.52
C LEU A 185 -69.94 0.35 -4.62
N LYS A 186 -69.82 1.22 -3.62
CA LYS A 186 -68.69 2.15 -3.43
C LYS A 186 -67.62 1.60 -2.48
N VAL A 187 -67.84 0.38 -1.97
CA VAL A 187 -66.96 -0.33 -1.03
C VAL A 187 -66.20 -1.44 -1.75
N ARG A 188 -64.99 -1.75 -1.27
CA ARG A 188 -64.27 -2.93 -1.76
C ARG A 188 -64.78 -4.17 -1.02
N VAL A 189 -65.13 -5.20 -1.77
CA VAL A 189 -65.59 -6.47 -1.24
C VAL A 189 -64.45 -7.47 -1.31
N TYR A 190 -64.15 -8.14 -0.21
CA TYR A 190 -63.12 -9.17 -0.13
C TYR A 190 -63.74 -10.52 0.27
N GLY A 191 -63.28 -11.60 -0.34
CA GLY A 191 -63.55 -12.96 0.10
C GLY A 191 -62.65 -13.34 1.27
N ASP A 192 -63.23 -13.88 2.33
CA ASP A 192 -62.51 -14.52 3.44
C ASP A 192 -62.59 -16.05 3.26
N ASP A 193 -61.60 -16.78 3.77
CA ASP A 193 -61.45 -18.24 3.67
C ASP A 193 -62.61 -19.03 4.32
N LYS A 194 -63.54 -18.34 4.98
CA LYS A 194 -64.70 -18.88 5.72
C LYS A 194 -66.04 -18.67 5.01
N ASN A 195 -66.05 -18.47 3.69
CA ASN A 195 -67.28 -18.18 2.92
C ASN A 195 -67.98 -16.88 3.37
N SER A 196 -67.26 -15.96 4.01
CA SER A 196 -67.79 -14.66 4.44
C SER A 196 -67.23 -13.54 3.57
N LEU A 197 -68.10 -12.61 3.17
CA LEU A 197 -67.70 -11.39 2.45
C LEU A 197 -67.37 -10.29 3.46
N ARG A 198 -66.20 -9.66 3.31
CA ARG A 198 -65.80 -8.48 4.08
C ARG A 198 -65.91 -7.23 3.22
N PHE A 199 -66.64 -6.25 3.71
CA PHE A 199 -66.79 -4.95 3.05
C PHE A 199 -65.87 -3.94 3.73
N THR A 200 -64.98 -3.32 2.97
CA THR A 200 -64.10 -2.26 3.50
C THR A 200 -64.47 -0.94 2.85
N ALA A 201 -64.76 0.06 3.68
CA ALA A 201 -65.06 1.41 3.23
C ALA A 201 -63.82 2.07 2.61
N PRO A 202 -64.00 2.97 1.63
CA PRO A 202 -62.93 3.89 1.22
C PRO A 202 -62.47 4.74 2.42
N ASN A 203 -61.25 5.26 2.33
CA ASN A 203 -60.60 5.95 3.45
C ASN A 203 -61.45 7.14 3.92
N VAL A 204 -61.52 7.41 5.24
CA VAL A 204 -62.48 8.36 5.84
C VAL A 204 -62.37 9.77 5.26
N THR A 205 -61.20 10.16 4.76
CA THR A 205 -60.95 11.43 4.07
C THR A 205 -61.64 11.58 2.71
N GLU A 206 -62.21 10.51 2.14
CA GLU A 206 -62.93 10.49 0.86
C GLU A 206 -64.45 10.36 1.02
N THR A 207 -64.97 10.36 2.26
CA THR A 207 -66.40 10.09 2.52
C THR A 207 -67.29 11.34 2.38
N THR A 208 -67.94 11.47 1.24
CA THR A 208 -69.10 12.37 1.00
C THR A 208 -70.41 11.57 0.99
N GLU A 209 -71.59 12.21 1.01
CA GLU A 209 -72.89 11.50 0.92
C GLU A 209 -73.02 10.62 -0.34
N GLU A 210 -72.24 10.90 -1.39
CA GLU A 210 -72.13 10.08 -2.61
C GLU A 210 -71.33 8.77 -2.42
N SER A 211 -70.77 8.53 -1.22
CA SER A 211 -69.90 7.39 -0.91
C SER A 211 -70.64 6.17 -0.36
N LEU A 212 -71.98 6.22 -0.26
CA LEU A 212 -72.79 5.14 0.25
C LEU A 212 -73.10 4.11 -0.86
N SER A 213 -72.83 2.84 -0.58
CA SER A 213 -73.29 1.75 -1.44
C SER A 213 -74.81 1.61 -1.38
N SER A 214 -75.46 1.38 -2.52
CA SER A 214 -76.91 1.18 -2.61
C SER A 214 -77.26 -0.10 -3.36
N ILE A 215 -78.28 -0.81 -2.85
CA ILE A 215 -78.87 -1.98 -3.50
C ILE A 215 -80.36 -1.71 -3.60
N LYS A 216 -80.89 -1.70 -4.81
CA LYS A 216 -82.34 -1.54 -5.08
C LYS A 216 -82.87 -2.85 -5.61
N ILE A 217 -83.91 -3.39 -4.98
CA ILE A 217 -84.54 -4.66 -5.39
C ILE A 217 -86.01 -4.39 -5.67
N SER A 218 -86.48 -4.78 -6.85
CA SER A 218 -87.89 -4.69 -7.25
C SER A 218 -88.50 -6.09 -7.20
N ILE A 219 -89.43 -6.30 -6.27
CA ILE A 219 -90.15 -7.56 -6.08
C ILE A 219 -91.60 -7.39 -6.52
N GLN A 220 -92.10 -8.31 -7.31
CA GLN A 220 -93.50 -8.37 -7.74
C GLN A 220 -94.16 -9.62 -7.17
N ALA A 221 -95.31 -9.43 -6.52
CA ALA A 221 -96.22 -10.52 -6.18
C ALA A 221 -97.14 -10.78 -7.37
N ILE A 222 -97.08 -11.99 -7.91
CA ILE A 222 -97.92 -12.46 -9.00
C ILE A 222 -98.94 -13.41 -8.35
N PRO A 223 -100.24 -13.05 -8.29
CA PRO A 223 -101.28 -13.97 -7.82
C PRO A 223 -101.23 -15.27 -8.63
N ASN A 224 -101.41 -16.42 -7.97
CA ASN A 224 -101.47 -17.71 -8.65
C ASN A 224 -102.75 -17.87 -9.48
#